data_AF-A0A8H5ZYN9-F1
#
_entry.id   AF-A0A8H5ZYN9-F1
#
_cell.length_a   1.000
_cell.length_b   1.000
_cell.length_c   1.000
_cell.angle_alpha   90.00
_cell.angle_beta   90.00
_cell.angle_gamma   90.00
#
_symmetry.space_group_name_H-M   'P 1'
#
loop_
_entity.id
_entity.type
_entity.pdbx_description
1 polymer ?
#
loop_
_entity_poly.entity_id
_entity_poly.type
_entity_poly.pdbx_seq_one_letter_code
_entity_poly.pdbx_strand_id
1 'polypeptide(L)'
;MLTPLFFLFYYNQCKAQKAGLVLERHSQRTALESITHYGKEFDRYVAPVTFIPWSLLLKRTVFVRYTMAASICLAWYLWDIYFYSMLVRGSLLLGNPMGILIRYNGRLRWTALYFGVPITVLGVGLMVYFREPGVNIGYIVMCQIFIAFGGGTLVICEQMTVMAVLSQQHIPAVLAMESMLTNISSAVGRNIATALWTGVFPRKLEEYLPAEASYPVGSAARDAINRSYAETAAADADCCNGFVYGDVGLGDDGGKMLMTKVSTHTPTSIAPVPTVVPGNEPIFQELSKTSQRTLWVVVVLMAISALVFYTLGSRAPLPKRVVHTLISISTTISFIVYLALATGEGITYKHDVLTHHNKHVPNTHQDVYRQVLWLRYVNWFLTDPLALINLALLSGLPGAHLLVAIVADWIMLGSGLLGTYAGHTPRRWVWFTISAIGYLTTVYHIGINGSRAATNKEAQTKRFFGTVSGVSLLIKVLFPVALAAGALALRINVDSETVIFAIHDIFLQGIIGYWLVFTHDASPGITVLVDGFWSHGLGNEGAIRITEEEGA
;
A
#
# COMPACT_ATOMS: atom_id res chain seq x y z
N MET A 1 17.60 -23.24 10.12
CA MET A 1 16.92 -24.46 10.63
C MET A 1 17.43 -25.77 10.04
N LEU A 2 18.12 -25.81 8.90
CA LEU A 2 18.67 -27.06 8.30
C LEU A 2 20.05 -27.49 8.84
N THR A 3 20.82 -26.59 9.46
CA THR A 3 22.19 -26.85 9.93
C THR A 3 22.30 -27.90 11.05
N PRO A 4 21.42 -27.96 12.06
CA PRO A 4 21.50 -29.01 13.10
C PRO A 4 21.19 -30.39 12.54
N LEU A 5 20.22 -30.46 11.61
CA LEU A 5 19.81 -31.71 10.98
C LEU A 5 20.89 -32.23 10.03
N PHE A 6 21.56 -31.34 9.29
CA PHE A 6 22.72 -31.68 8.47
C PHE A 6 23.87 -32.28 9.30
N PHE A 7 24.21 -31.64 10.43
CA PHE A 7 25.27 -32.16 11.32
C PHE A 7 24.89 -33.51 11.95
N LEU A 8 23.61 -33.69 12.32
CA LEU A 8 23.11 -34.96 12.83
C LEU A 8 23.20 -36.08 11.78
N PHE A 9 22.81 -35.80 10.54
CA PHE A 9 22.92 -36.77 9.44
C PHE A 9 24.37 -37.06 9.07
N TYR A 10 25.23 -36.04 9.03
CA TYR A 10 26.66 -36.21 8.77
C TYR A 10 27.34 -37.04 9.87
N TYR A 11 27.02 -36.77 11.15
CA TYR A 11 27.50 -37.55 12.28
C TYR A 11 27.05 -39.02 12.20
N ASN A 12 25.78 -39.26 11.85
CA ASN A 12 25.25 -40.61 11.66
C ASN A 12 25.88 -41.31 10.44
N GLN A 13 26.20 -40.59 9.37
CA GLN A 13 26.90 -41.14 8.19
C GLN A 13 28.34 -41.54 8.53
N CYS A 14 29.08 -40.68 9.24
CA CYS A 14 30.43 -41.03 9.72
C CYS A 14 30.40 -42.22 10.69
N LYS A 15 29.36 -42.32 11.54
CA LYS A 15 29.16 -43.47 12.43
C LYS A 15 28.86 -44.76 11.63
N ALA A 16 28.06 -44.67 10.57
CA ALA A 16 27.74 -45.80 9.70
C ALA A 16 28.93 -46.25 8.84
N GLN A 17 29.78 -45.33 8.37
CA GLN A 17 31.03 -45.63 7.67
C GLN A 17 32.04 -46.32 8.59
N LYS A 18 32.20 -45.83 9.83
CA LYS A 18 33.06 -46.48 10.84
C LYS A 18 32.57 -47.87 11.26
N ALA A 19 31.27 -48.12 11.15
CA ALA A 19 30.67 -49.42 11.43
C ALA A 19 30.72 -50.39 10.22
N GLY A 20 31.28 -49.99 9.08
CA GLY A 20 31.39 -50.83 7.88
C GLY A 20 30.06 -51.15 7.20
N LEU A 21 28.99 -50.41 7.53
CA LEU A 21 27.62 -50.67 7.04
C LEU A 21 27.31 -49.98 5.70
N VAL A 22 28.23 -49.19 5.16
CA VAL A 22 28.04 -48.39 3.95
C VAL A 22 28.82 -49.02 2.81
N LEU A 23 28.11 -49.50 1.78
CA LEU A 23 28.71 -49.98 0.54
C LEU A 23 29.28 -48.78 -0.24
N GLU A 24 30.61 -48.71 -0.38
CA GLU A 24 31.24 -47.69 -1.24
C GLU A 24 30.94 -47.99 -2.72
N ARG A 25 30.12 -47.15 -3.35
CA ARG A 25 29.96 -47.11 -4.80
C ARG A 25 30.85 -46.03 -5.39
N HIS A 26 31.93 -46.41 -6.05
CA HIS A 26 32.69 -45.50 -6.90
C HIS A 26 31.84 -45.06 -8.09
N SER A 27 31.49 -43.78 -8.15
CA SER A 27 30.73 -43.17 -9.26
C SER A 27 31.67 -42.31 -10.09
N GLN A 28 31.81 -42.61 -11.39
CA GLN A 28 32.62 -41.82 -12.34
C GLN A 28 31.85 -40.62 -12.95
N ARG A 29 30.84 -40.09 -12.27
CA ARG A 29 29.95 -39.07 -12.82
C ARG A 29 30.39 -37.66 -12.43
N THR A 30 30.24 -36.71 -13.34
CA THR A 30 30.46 -35.29 -13.05
C THR A 30 29.47 -34.76 -12.01
N ALA A 31 29.78 -33.65 -11.32
CA ALA A 31 28.93 -33.10 -10.26
C ALA A 31 27.49 -32.81 -10.74
N LEU A 32 27.33 -32.39 -12.00
CA LEU A 32 26.05 -32.07 -12.62
C LEU A 32 25.24 -33.34 -12.96
N GLU A 33 25.91 -34.41 -13.38
CA GLU A 33 25.33 -35.75 -13.57
C GLU A 33 24.94 -36.40 -12.23
N SER A 34 25.69 -36.12 -11.16
CA SER A 34 25.35 -36.61 -9.82
C SER A 34 24.11 -35.92 -9.27
N ILE A 35 24.00 -34.59 -9.39
CA ILE A 35 22.81 -33.83 -8.94
C ILE A 35 21.56 -34.28 -9.71
N THR A 36 21.67 -34.45 -11.03
CA THR A 36 20.55 -34.92 -11.86
C THR A 36 20.20 -36.38 -11.59
N HIS A 37 21.19 -37.23 -11.27
CA HIS A 37 20.94 -38.62 -10.89
C HIS A 37 20.21 -38.72 -9.55
N TYR A 38 20.70 -38.06 -8.49
CA TYR A 38 20.06 -38.08 -7.17
C TYR A 38 18.69 -37.40 -7.17
N GLY A 39 18.51 -36.33 -7.95
CA GLY A 39 17.20 -35.70 -8.15
C GLY A 39 16.18 -36.64 -8.80
N LYS A 40 16.61 -37.44 -9.79
CA LYS A 40 15.77 -38.48 -10.41
C LYS A 40 15.57 -39.70 -9.51
N GLU A 41 16.58 -40.10 -8.75
CA GLU A 41 16.54 -41.28 -7.88
C GLU A 41 15.63 -41.04 -6.67
N PHE A 42 15.69 -39.86 -6.04
CA PHE A 42 14.79 -39.49 -4.94
C PHE A 42 13.32 -39.45 -5.36
N ASP A 43 13.02 -38.82 -6.50
CA ASP A 43 11.64 -38.67 -7.03
C ASP A 43 11.09 -39.97 -7.65
N ARG A 44 11.97 -40.91 -8.06
CA ARG A 44 11.59 -42.20 -8.67
C ARG A 44 11.47 -43.36 -7.68
N TYR A 45 12.25 -43.37 -6.59
CA TYR A 45 12.29 -44.50 -5.65
C TYR A 45 11.59 -44.23 -4.32
N VAL A 46 11.42 -42.97 -3.89
CA VAL A 46 10.79 -42.64 -2.59
C VAL A 46 9.32 -42.22 -2.75
N ALA A 47 8.93 -41.65 -3.89
CA ALA A 47 7.56 -41.22 -4.17
C ALA A 47 6.86 -42.18 -5.15
N PRO A 48 5.71 -42.79 -4.80
CA PRO A 48 4.95 -43.66 -5.71
C PRO A 48 4.33 -42.90 -6.89
N VAL A 49 4.25 -41.57 -6.82
CA VAL A 49 3.82 -40.67 -7.89
C VAL A 49 4.78 -39.47 -7.91
N THR A 50 5.35 -39.17 -9.09
CA THR A 50 6.29 -38.07 -9.30
C THR A 50 5.61 -36.75 -8.95
N PHE A 51 6.08 -36.07 -7.90
CA PHE A 51 5.46 -34.81 -7.43
C PHE A 51 5.78 -33.65 -8.38
N ILE A 52 6.97 -33.69 -9.02
CA ILE A 52 7.43 -32.64 -9.92
C ILE A 52 7.40 -33.15 -11.38
N PRO A 53 6.54 -32.58 -12.25
CA PRO A 53 6.51 -32.98 -13.65
C PRO A 53 7.67 -32.34 -14.44
N TRP A 54 8.84 -32.98 -14.45
CA TRP A 54 10.06 -32.48 -15.11
C TRP A 54 9.91 -32.16 -16.60
N SER A 55 9.08 -32.93 -17.32
CA SER A 55 8.77 -32.67 -18.74
C SER A 55 7.96 -31.39 -18.97
N LEU A 56 7.22 -30.93 -17.96
CA LEU A 56 6.45 -29.69 -17.98
C LEU A 56 7.30 -28.48 -17.58
N LEU A 57 8.24 -28.64 -16.64
CA LEU A 57 9.18 -27.58 -16.24
C LEU A 57 10.17 -27.21 -17.35
N LEU A 58 10.61 -28.21 -18.13
CA LEU A 58 11.53 -28.01 -19.25
C LEU A 58 10.85 -27.50 -20.53
N LYS A 59 9.52 -27.29 -20.52
CA LYS A 59 8.86 -26.62 -21.64
C LYS A 59 9.37 -25.19 -21.75
N ARG A 60 9.75 -24.78 -22.96
CA ARG A 60 10.29 -23.44 -23.28
C ARG A 60 9.48 -22.30 -22.65
N THR A 61 8.14 -22.39 -22.66
CA THR A 61 7.28 -21.36 -22.07
C THR A 61 7.40 -21.27 -20.55
N VAL A 62 7.44 -22.40 -19.83
CA VAL A 62 7.55 -22.43 -18.37
C VAL A 62 8.96 -22.01 -17.94
N PHE A 63 9.98 -22.53 -18.64
CA PHE A 63 11.38 -22.18 -18.39
C PHE A 63 11.65 -20.68 -18.57
N VAL A 64 11.18 -20.07 -19.66
CA VAL A 64 11.36 -18.63 -19.92
C VAL A 64 10.67 -17.77 -18.87
N ARG A 65 9.48 -18.19 -18.38
CA ARG A 65 8.78 -17.49 -17.30
C ARG A 65 9.57 -17.56 -16.00
N TYR A 66 10.08 -18.72 -15.64
CA TYR A 66 10.89 -18.90 -14.44
C TYR A 66 12.18 -18.08 -14.46
N THR A 67 12.87 -18.03 -15.60
CA THR A 67 14.05 -17.17 -15.74
C THR A 67 13.69 -15.68 -15.61
N MET A 68 12.50 -15.28 -16.06
CA MET A 68 11.99 -13.92 -15.92
C MET A 68 11.60 -13.58 -14.47
N ALA A 69 10.91 -14.49 -13.76
CA ALA A 69 10.64 -14.34 -12.32
C ALA A 69 11.94 -14.19 -11.53
N ALA A 70 12.91 -15.06 -11.81
CA ALA A 70 14.18 -15.09 -11.11
C ALA A 70 14.95 -13.78 -11.28
N SER A 71 14.96 -13.21 -12.50
CA SER A 71 15.64 -11.95 -12.78
C SER A 71 14.92 -10.75 -12.18
N ILE A 72 13.59 -10.67 -12.29
CA ILE A 72 12.77 -9.60 -11.70
C ILE A 72 12.90 -9.60 -10.18
N CYS A 73 12.83 -10.76 -9.53
CA CYS A 73 12.94 -10.86 -8.08
C CYS A 73 14.36 -10.53 -7.59
N LEU A 74 15.40 -11.02 -8.29
CA LEU A 74 16.77 -10.68 -7.96
C LEU A 74 17.01 -9.16 -8.06
N ALA A 75 16.53 -8.53 -9.14
CA ALA A 75 16.59 -7.09 -9.33
C ALA A 75 15.84 -6.33 -8.23
N TRP A 76 14.63 -6.78 -7.86
CA TRP A 76 13.85 -6.16 -6.79
C TRP A 76 14.60 -6.13 -5.45
N TYR A 77 15.11 -7.29 -5.03
CA TYR A 77 15.73 -7.43 -3.71
C TYR A 77 17.15 -6.87 -3.61
N LEU A 78 17.78 -6.51 -4.73
CA LEU A 78 19.03 -5.74 -4.73
C LEU A 78 18.81 -4.33 -4.16
N TRP A 79 17.79 -3.62 -4.63
CA TRP A 79 17.58 -2.22 -4.22
C TRP A 79 16.66 -2.05 -2.98
N ASP A 80 15.78 -3.01 -2.67
CA ASP A 80 14.77 -2.93 -1.60
C ASP A 80 15.38 -2.76 -0.19
N ILE A 81 16.52 -3.39 0.10
CA ILE A 81 17.17 -3.32 1.43
C ILE A 81 17.54 -1.87 1.81
N TYR A 82 17.88 -1.03 0.84
CA TYR A 82 18.29 0.35 1.09
C TYR A 82 17.09 1.28 1.33
N PHE A 83 15.90 0.93 0.84
CA PHE A 83 14.67 1.69 1.08
C PHE A 83 14.01 1.37 2.42
N TYR A 84 14.40 0.26 3.06
CA TYR A 84 13.88 -0.16 4.37
C TYR A 84 14.12 0.88 5.48
N SER A 85 15.08 1.80 5.29
CA SER A 85 15.37 2.88 6.25
C SER A 85 14.67 4.22 5.95
N MET A 86 14.12 4.44 4.73
CA MET A 86 13.42 5.69 4.39
C MET A 86 11.92 5.53 4.08
N LEU A 87 11.45 4.34 3.70
CA LEU A 87 10.11 4.16 3.13
C LEU A 87 9.42 2.86 3.56
N VAL A 88 9.41 2.55 4.85
CA VAL A 88 8.46 1.55 5.39
C VAL A 88 7.07 2.19 5.44
N ARG A 89 6.35 2.23 4.29
CA ARG A 89 4.87 2.36 4.18
C ARG A 89 4.31 2.55 2.75
N GLY A 90 5.07 2.37 1.69
CA GLY A 90 4.58 2.62 0.31
C GLY A 90 3.89 1.44 -0.40
N SER A 91 4.22 0.20 -0.06
CA SER A 91 3.99 -0.92 -1.00
C SER A 91 2.87 -1.88 -0.61
N LEU A 92 1.95 -1.48 0.27
CA LEU A 92 0.81 -2.29 0.65
C LEU A 92 -0.47 -1.60 0.18
N LEU A 93 -1.21 -2.26 -0.72
CA LEU A 93 -2.64 -2.09 -1.02
C LEU A 93 -3.09 -1.26 -2.24
N LEU A 94 -2.30 -1.15 -3.31
CA LEU A 94 -2.90 -0.86 -4.63
C LEU A 94 -3.10 -2.18 -5.37
N GLY A 95 -4.30 -2.76 -5.24
CA GLY A 95 -4.74 -3.85 -6.10
C GLY A 95 -4.66 -3.39 -7.55
N ASN A 96 -3.75 -3.98 -8.33
CA ASN A 96 -3.50 -3.56 -9.69
C ASN A 96 -4.78 -3.75 -10.54
N PRO A 97 -5.42 -2.67 -11.07
CA PRO A 97 -6.62 -2.76 -11.90
C PRO A 97 -6.37 -3.55 -13.19
N MET A 98 -5.10 -3.82 -13.53
CA MET A 98 -4.71 -4.64 -14.66
C MET A 98 -5.24 -6.08 -14.59
N GLY A 99 -5.46 -6.65 -13.39
CA GLY A 99 -6.10 -7.96 -13.26
C GLY A 99 -7.51 -7.99 -13.85
N ILE A 100 -8.25 -6.87 -13.71
CA ILE A 100 -9.58 -6.70 -14.32
C ILE A 100 -9.45 -6.47 -15.82
N LEU A 101 -8.47 -5.67 -16.28
CA LEU A 101 -8.25 -5.42 -17.70
C LEU A 101 -7.86 -6.68 -18.47
N ILE A 102 -7.05 -7.55 -17.87
CA ILE A 102 -6.67 -8.86 -18.42
C ILE A 102 -7.90 -9.78 -18.54
N ARG A 103 -8.83 -9.71 -17.58
CA ARG A 103 -10.08 -10.48 -17.61
C ARG A 103 -10.97 -10.12 -18.81
N TYR A 104 -10.98 -8.85 -19.23
CA TYR A 104 -11.74 -8.41 -20.40
C TYR A 104 -11.03 -8.67 -21.73
N ASN A 105 -9.71 -8.44 -21.80
CA ASN A 105 -8.97 -8.51 -23.06
C ASN A 105 -8.48 -9.92 -23.44
N GLY A 106 -8.34 -10.85 -22.48
CA GLY A 106 -7.91 -12.24 -22.71
C GLY A 106 -6.50 -12.44 -23.30
N ARG A 107 -5.80 -11.36 -23.67
CA ARG A 107 -4.53 -11.39 -24.40
C ARG A 107 -3.35 -10.94 -23.53
N LEU A 108 -2.85 -11.88 -22.71
CA LEU A 108 -1.75 -11.68 -21.74
C LEU A 108 -0.42 -11.19 -22.34
N ARG A 109 -0.13 -11.56 -23.60
CA ARG A 109 1.17 -11.26 -24.24
C ARG A 109 1.37 -9.76 -24.48
N TRP A 110 0.32 -9.07 -24.90
CA TRP A 110 0.38 -7.65 -25.26
C TRP A 110 0.48 -6.77 -24.01
N THR A 111 -0.26 -7.13 -22.95
CA THR A 111 -0.23 -6.42 -21.67
C THR A 111 1.11 -6.56 -20.96
N ALA A 112 1.75 -7.72 -21.03
CA ALA A 112 3.09 -7.90 -20.46
C ALA A 112 4.16 -7.14 -21.26
N LEU A 113 4.17 -7.28 -22.60
CA LEU A 113 5.26 -6.79 -23.44
C LEU A 113 5.23 -5.27 -23.70
N TYR A 114 4.04 -4.69 -23.93
CA TYR A 114 3.93 -3.28 -24.32
C TYR A 114 3.61 -2.34 -23.17
N PHE A 115 3.10 -2.88 -22.05
CA PHE A 115 2.76 -2.08 -20.89
C PHE A 115 3.64 -2.43 -19.69
N GLY A 116 3.68 -3.69 -19.26
CA GLY A 116 4.43 -4.13 -18.08
C GLY A 116 5.94 -3.90 -18.18
N VAL A 117 6.59 -4.37 -19.25
CA VAL A 117 8.04 -4.21 -19.43
C VAL A 117 8.44 -2.73 -19.57
N PRO A 118 7.86 -1.93 -20.49
CA PRO A 118 8.32 -0.56 -20.70
C PRO A 118 8.09 0.35 -19.49
N ILE A 119 6.99 0.16 -18.74
CA ILE A 119 6.71 1.00 -17.56
C ILE A 119 7.63 0.64 -16.38
N THR A 120 8.02 -0.63 -16.26
CA THR A 120 9.01 -1.06 -15.26
C THR A 120 10.39 -0.49 -15.61
N VAL A 121 10.79 -0.58 -16.88
CA VAL A 121 12.06 -0.01 -17.36
C VAL A 121 12.08 1.51 -17.20
N LEU A 122 10.98 2.20 -17.53
CA LEU A 122 10.85 3.63 -17.32
C LEU A 122 10.93 3.99 -15.83
N GLY A 123 10.24 3.24 -14.97
CA GLY A 123 10.25 3.45 -13.52
C GLY A 123 11.64 3.29 -12.93
N VAL A 124 12.37 2.23 -13.30
CA VAL A 124 13.75 1.99 -12.86
C VAL A 124 14.73 3.01 -13.46
N GLY A 125 14.60 3.34 -14.74
CA GLY A 125 15.46 4.32 -15.41
C GLY A 125 15.32 5.73 -14.84
N LEU A 126 14.09 6.18 -14.60
CA LEU A 126 13.83 7.46 -13.93
C LEU A 126 14.29 7.45 -12.47
N MET A 127 14.24 6.29 -11.82
CA MET A 127 14.72 6.12 -10.46
C MET A 127 16.24 6.28 -10.37
N VAL A 128 17.02 5.91 -11.39
CA VAL A 128 18.46 6.20 -11.41
C VAL A 128 18.72 7.71 -11.50
N TYR A 129 17.94 8.42 -12.32
CA TYR A 129 18.12 9.86 -12.56
C TYR A 129 17.66 10.73 -11.37
N PHE A 130 16.50 10.45 -10.78
CA PHE A 130 15.95 11.26 -9.69
C PHE A 130 16.52 10.92 -8.29
N ARG A 131 17.56 10.10 -8.23
CA ARG A 131 18.21 9.64 -6.99
C ARG A 131 19.38 10.53 -6.59
N GLU A 132 19.28 11.82 -6.83
CA GLU A 132 20.27 12.81 -6.39
C GLU A 132 19.82 13.50 -5.08
N PRO A 133 20.77 13.86 -4.19
CA PRO A 133 20.47 14.63 -2.99
C PRO A 133 19.92 16.02 -3.38
N GLY A 134 18.76 16.39 -2.82
CA GLY A 134 18.09 17.68 -3.09
C GLY A 134 16.90 17.62 -4.05
N VAL A 135 16.63 16.47 -4.67
CA VAL A 135 15.45 16.27 -5.53
C VAL A 135 14.20 16.03 -4.66
N ASN A 136 13.07 16.63 -5.06
CA ASN A 136 11.80 16.44 -4.38
C ASN A 136 11.44 14.95 -4.27
N ILE A 137 11.17 14.48 -3.04
CA ILE A 137 10.80 13.10 -2.71
C ILE A 137 9.60 12.61 -3.55
N GLY A 138 8.74 13.53 -4.02
CA GLY A 138 7.62 13.23 -4.91
C GLY A 138 8.01 12.54 -6.22
N TYR A 139 9.19 12.82 -6.80
CA TYR A 139 9.66 12.13 -8.01
C TYR A 139 10.06 10.68 -7.72
N ILE A 140 10.63 10.43 -6.53
CA ILE A 140 10.93 9.06 -6.07
C ILE A 140 9.62 8.30 -5.87
N VAL A 141 8.59 8.92 -5.26
CA VAL A 141 7.26 8.32 -5.10
C VAL A 141 6.62 8.01 -6.46
N MET A 142 6.74 8.89 -7.46
CA MET A 142 6.27 8.63 -8.83
C MET A 142 6.96 7.40 -9.45
N CYS A 143 8.29 7.30 -9.33
CA CYS A 143 9.03 6.14 -9.82
C CYS A 143 8.57 4.85 -9.15
N GLN A 144 8.33 4.88 -7.83
CA GLN A 144 7.80 3.74 -7.08
C GLN A 144 6.40 3.31 -7.55
N ILE A 145 5.53 4.26 -7.91
CA ILE A 145 4.22 3.95 -8.50
C ILE A 145 4.36 3.25 -9.86
N PHE A 146 5.27 3.71 -10.73
CA PHE A 146 5.51 3.08 -12.03
C PHE A 146 6.09 1.67 -11.89
N ILE A 147 7.07 1.49 -11.00
CA ILE A 147 7.66 0.18 -10.71
C ILE A 147 6.61 -0.77 -10.11
N ALA A 148 5.75 -0.29 -9.20
CA ALA A 148 4.68 -1.10 -8.60
C ALA A 148 3.63 -1.53 -9.64
N PHE A 149 3.19 -0.63 -10.52
CA PHE A 149 2.22 -0.95 -11.58
C PHE A 149 2.82 -1.89 -12.65
N GLY A 150 4.05 -1.63 -13.08
CA GLY A 150 4.74 -2.44 -14.07
C GLY A 150 5.10 -3.83 -13.55
N GLY A 151 5.82 -3.87 -12.44
CA GLY A 151 6.25 -5.11 -11.78
C GLY A 151 5.06 -5.96 -11.36
N GLY A 152 4.03 -5.36 -10.75
CA GLY A 152 2.80 -6.06 -10.38
C GLY A 152 2.07 -6.65 -11.58
N THR A 153 2.10 -5.98 -12.74
CA THR A 153 1.52 -6.53 -13.99
C THR A 153 2.31 -7.73 -14.49
N LEU A 154 3.64 -7.67 -14.45
CA LEU A 154 4.51 -8.75 -14.93
C LEU A 154 4.39 -10.03 -14.08
N VAL A 155 4.34 -9.91 -12.75
CA VAL A 155 4.17 -11.04 -11.82
C VAL A 155 2.82 -11.74 -12.03
N ILE A 156 1.74 -10.97 -12.20
CA ILE A 156 0.41 -11.55 -12.47
C ILE A 156 0.38 -12.26 -13.83
N CYS A 157 0.97 -11.64 -14.86
CA CYS A 157 1.00 -12.23 -16.21
C CYS A 157 1.82 -13.52 -16.27
N GLU A 158 2.88 -13.61 -15.46
CA GLU A 158 3.67 -14.83 -15.30
C GLU A 158 2.82 -15.97 -14.72
N GLN A 159 2.23 -15.78 -13.53
CA GLN A 159 1.45 -16.81 -12.85
C GLN A 159 0.28 -17.30 -13.72
N MET A 160 -0.40 -16.37 -14.40
CA MET A 160 -1.47 -16.71 -15.34
C MET A 160 -0.97 -17.49 -16.56
N THR A 161 0.22 -17.18 -17.08
CA THR A 161 0.79 -17.93 -18.21
C THR A 161 1.13 -19.36 -17.81
N VAL A 162 1.69 -19.54 -16.60
CA VAL A 162 2.01 -20.86 -16.05
C VAL A 162 0.73 -21.67 -15.87
N MET A 163 -0.32 -21.08 -15.27
CA MET A 163 -1.62 -21.73 -15.09
C MET A 163 -2.34 -22.06 -16.42
N ALA A 164 -2.09 -21.31 -17.49
CA ALA A 164 -2.72 -21.52 -18.80
C ALA A 164 -2.10 -22.67 -19.62
N VAL A 165 -0.82 -23.03 -19.38
CA VAL A 165 -0.10 -24.06 -20.16
C VAL A 165 -0.16 -25.45 -19.49
N LEU A 166 -0.57 -25.49 -18.23
CA LEU A 166 -0.58 -26.70 -17.40
C LEU A 166 -1.99 -27.25 -17.25
N SER A 167 -2.10 -28.57 -17.09
CA SER A 167 -3.33 -29.19 -16.61
C SER A 167 -3.52 -28.89 -15.11
N GLN A 168 -4.78 -28.78 -14.67
CA GLN A 168 -5.14 -28.36 -13.31
C GLN A 168 -4.43 -29.16 -12.20
N GLN A 169 -4.15 -30.43 -12.45
CA GLN A 169 -3.44 -31.33 -11.52
C GLN A 169 -1.97 -30.93 -11.23
N HIS A 170 -1.30 -30.20 -12.13
CA HIS A 170 0.12 -29.86 -12.01
C HIS A 170 0.36 -28.41 -11.55
N ILE A 171 -0.68 -27.57 -11.48
CA ILE A 171 -0.56 -26.15 -11.12
C ILE A 171 0.12 -25.95 -9.75
N PRO A 172 -0.25 -26.66 -8.66
CA PRO A 172 0.33 -26.41 -7.34
C PRO A 172 1.84 -26.71 -7.27
N ALA A 173 2.26 -27.81 -7.90
CA ALA A 173 3.67 -28.23 -7.91
C ALA A 173 4.54 -27.24 -8.69
N VAL A 174 4.02 -26.70 -9.80
CA VAL A 174 4.75 -25.72 -10.61
C VAL A 174 4.83 -24.39 -9.85
N LEU A 175 3.72 -23.86 -9.32
CA LEU A 175 3.76 -22.63 -8.49
C LEU A 175 4.67 -22.75 -7.25
N ALA A 176 4.76 -23.93 -6.63
CA ALA A 176 5.69 -24.16 -5.52
C ALA A 176 7.17 -24.05 -5.97
N MET A 177 7.50 -24.56 -7.16
CA MET A 177 8.84 -24.41 -7.75
C MET A 177 9.15 -22.95 -8.10
N GLU A 178 8.17 -22.21 -8.62
CA GLU A 178 8.30 -20.77 -8.89
C GLU A 178 8.58 -19.97 -7.61
N SER A 179 7.87 -20.28 -6.52
CA SER A 179 8.12 -19.66 -5.21
C SER A 179 9.49 -20.01 -4.64
N MET A 180 9.94 -21.27 -4.80
CA MET A 180 11.27 -21.68 -4.37
C MET A 180 12.36 -20.91 -5.14
N LEU A 181 12.22 -20.80 -6.45
CA LEU A 181 13.15 -20.05 -7.30
C LEU A 181 13.17 -18.57 -6.91
N THR A 182 12.00 -17.98 -6.67
CA THR A 182 11.87 -16.61 -6.18
C THR A 182 12.60 -16.42 -4.85
N ASN A 183 12.43 -17.33 -3.89
CA ASN A 183 13.13 -17.26 -2.60
C ASN A 183 14.66 -17.36 -2.74
N ILE A 184 15.16 -18.19 -3.66
CA ILE A 184 16.59 -18.29 -3.99
C ILE A 184 17.09 -16.96 -4.57
N SER A 185 16.41 -16.42 -5.59
CA SER A 185 16.75 -15.12 -6.18
C SER A 185 16.73 -13.99 -5.16
N SER A 186 15.76 -14.01 -4.26
CA SER A 186 15.63 -13.04 -3.17
C SER A 186 16.78 -13.13 -2.18
N ALA A 187 17.28 -14.35 -1.89
CA ALA A 187 18.43 -14.53 -1.01
C ALA A 187 19.73 -14.05 -1.66
N VAL A 188 19.91 -14.35 -2.95
CA VAL A 188 21.08 -13.90 -3.73
C VAL A 188 21.11 -12.36 -3.82
N GLY A 189 20.02 -11.72 -4.23
CA GLY A 189 19.94 -10.26 -4.33
C GLY A 189 20.23 -9.57 -2.99
N ARG A 190 19.68 -10.12 -1.89
CA ARG A 190 19.93 -9.57 -0.54
C ARG A 190 21.38 -9.69 -0.09
N ASN A 191 22.06 -10.79 -0.44
CA ASN A 191 23.47 -10.98 -0.10
C ASN A 191 24.38 -10.03 -0.89
N ILE A 192 24.11 -9.82 -2.19
CA ILE A 192 24.87 -8.88 -3.03
C ILE A 192 24.70 -7.45 -2.50
N ALA A 193 23.46 -7.03 -2.22
CA ALA A 193 23.18 -5.72 -1.63
C ALA A 193 23.89 -5.55 -0.28
N THR A 194 23.85 -6.56 0.59
CA THR A 194 24.57 -6.51 1.88
C THR A 194 26.09 -6.39 1.70
N ALA A 195 26.66 -7.05 0.69
CA ALA A 195 28.09 -6.98 0.39
C ALA A 195 28.48 -5.59 -0.16
N LEU A 196 27.67 -5.01 -1.04
CA LEU A 196 27.86 -3.63 -1.53
C LEU A 196 27.73 -2.61 -0.40
N TRP A 197 26.72 -2.77 0.46
CA TRP A 197 26.52 -1.92 1.63
C TRP A 197 27.72 -1.95 2.59
N THR A 198 28.26 -3.13 2.88
CA THR A 198 29.38 -3.25 3.82
C THR A 198 30.73 -2.87 3.21
N GLY A 199 30.90 -2.99 1.88
CA GLY A 199 32.15 -2.69 1.19
C GLY A 199 32.27 -1.27 0.63
N VAL A 200 31.20 -0.72 0.06
CA VAL A 200 31.22 0.56 -0.67
C VAL A 200 30.77 1.72 0.19
N PHE A 201 29.71 1.55 0.98
CA PHE A 201 29.12 2.64 1.77
C PHE A 201 30.09 3.26 2.78
N PRO A 202 30.85 2.51 3.62
CA PRO A 202 31.76 3.12 4.58
C PRO A 202 32.88 3.93 3.89
N ARG A 203 33.39 3.45 2.76
CA ARG A 203 34.44 4.13 1.98
C ARG A 203 33.94 5.45 1.39
N LYS A 204 32.71 5.45 0.86
CA LYS A 204 32.04 6.66 0.35
C LYS A 204 31.63 7.62 1.44
N LEU A 205 31.28 7.10 2.61
CA LEU A 205 30.96 7.92 3.78
C LEU A 205 32.20 8.65 4.29
N GLU A 206 33.35 7.98 4.37
CA GLU A 206 34.63 8.58 4.77
C GLU A 206 35.12 9.65 3.78
N GLU A 207 34.84 9.46 2.48
CA GLU A 207 35.18 10.43 1.43
C GLU A 207 34.36 11.74 1.54
N TYR A 208 33.11 11.67 2.00
CA TYR A 208 32.21 12.82 2.00
C TYR A 208 31.99 13.48 3.37
N LEU A 209 32.36 12.85 4.50
CA LEU A 209 32.06 13.41 5.83
C LEU A 209 33.05 14.54 6.23
N PRO A 210 32.57 15.75 6.56
CA PRO A 210 33.37 16.73 7.30
C PRO A 210 33.47 16.38 8.79
N ALA A 211 34.50 16.87 9.49
CA ALA A 211 34.87 16.50 10.86
C ALA A 211 33.88 16.88 11.99
N GLU A 212 32.70 17.41 11.66
CA GLU A 212 31.71 17.88 12.64
C GLU A 212 30.53 16.90 12.80
N ALA A 213 30.24 16.55 14.06
CA ALA A 213 29.32 15.50 14.46
C ALA A 213 27.89 16.01 14.78
N SER A 214 27.35 16.92 13.98
CA SER A 214 25.96 17.38 14.11
C SER A 214 25.24 17.36 12.76
N TYR A 215 24.06 16.72 12.71
CA TYR A 215 23.32 16.44 11.46
C TYR A 215 21.92 17.09 11.40
N PRO A 216 21.79 18.43 11.54
CA PRO A 216 20.55 19.10 11.19
C PRO A 216 20.24 18.95 9.69
N VAL A 217 18.96 18.99 9.32
CA VAL A 217 18.51 18.91 7.92
C VAL A 217 19.08 20.12 7.15
N GLY A 218 19.86 19.87 6.09
CA GLY A 218 20.54 20.91 5.30
C GLY A 218 21.99 21.21 5.70
N SER A 219 22.59 20.43 6.61
CA SER A 219 24.04 20.49 6.90
C SER A 219 24.86 19.73 5.85
N ALA A 220 26.08 20.20 5.58
CA ALA A 220 27.02 19.57 4.64
C ALA A 220 27.27 18.08 4.96
N ALA A 221 27.25 17.71 6.24
CA ALA A 221 27.40 16.33 6.70
C ALA A 221 26.17 15.46 6.39
N ARG A 222 24.95 16.01 6.41
CA ARG A 222 23.73 15.31 6.01
C ARG A 222 23.65 15.12 4.49
N ASP A 223 24.09 16.13 3.73
CA ASP A 223 24.16 16.06 2.27
C ASP A 223 25.23 15.06 1.80
N ALA A 224 26.36 15.00 2.50
CA ALA A 224 27.39 13.98 2.34
C ALA A 224 26.86 12.56 2.58
N ILE A 225 26.08 12.36 3.64
CA ILE A 225 25.40 11.08 3.91
C ILE A 225 24.41 10.75 2.79
N ASN A 226 23.54 11.69 2.42
CA ASN A 226 22.55 11.45 1.36
C ASN A 226 23.22 11.13 0.01
N ARG A 227 24.35 11.79 -0.30
CA ARG A 227 25.17 11.51 -1.49
C ARG A 227 25.83 10.13 -1.42
N SER A 228 26.36 9.71 -0.27
CA SER A 228 26.96 8.37 -0.14
C SER A 228 25.90 7.26 -0.28
N TYR A 229 24.68 7.48 0.20
CA TYR A 229 23.53 6.58 -0.05
C TYR A 229 23.14 6.55 -1.54
N ALA A 230 23.11 7.71 -2.21
CA ALA A 230 22.77 7.81 -3.63
C ALA A 230 23.79 7.07 -4.51
N GLU A 231 25.09 7.29 -4.29
CA GLU A 231 26.15 6.68 -5.09
C GLU A 231 26.33 5.18 -4.83
N THR A 232 26.21 4.73 -3.57
CA THR A 232 26.27 3.30 -3.25
C THR A 232 25.16 2.53 -3.97
N ALA A 233 24.00 3.16 -4.11
CA ALA A 233 22.88 2.55 -4.80
C ALA A 233 22.88 2.75 -6.33
N ALA A 234 23.64 3.72 -6.86
CA ALA A 234 23.92 3.82 -8.29
C ALA A 234 24.88 2.71 -8.73
N ALA A 235 25.92 2.41 -7.95
CA ALA A 235 26.82 1.27 -8.19
C ALA A 235 26.08 -0.08 -8.19
N ASP A 236 25.01 -0.19 -7.41
CA ASP A 236 24.10 -1.35 -7.40
C ASP A 236 23.27 -1.46 -8.69
N ALA A 237 22.77 -0.33 -9.20
CA ALA A 237 22.03 -0.28 -10.48
C ALA A 237 22.91 -0.68 -11.67
N ASP A 238 24.18 -0.27 -11.68
CA ASP A 238 25.15 -0.66 -12.71
C ASP A 238 25.49 -2.16 -12.63
N CYS A 239 25.62 -2.71 -11.43
CA CYS A 239 25.75 -4.16 -11.23
C CYS A 239 24.54 -4.91 -11.84
N CYS A 240 23.34 -4.37 -11.64
CA CYS A 240 22.10 -4.93 -12.18
C CYS A 240 22.05 -4.88 -13.72
N ASN A 241 22.49 -3.77 -14.34
CA ASN A 241 22.58 -3.65 -15.80
C ASN A 241 23.58 -4.64 -16.41
N GLY A 242 24.71 -4.88 -15.75
CA GLY A 242 25.71 -5.87 -16.17
C GLY A 242 25.16 -7.32 -16.16
N PHE A 243 24.32 -7.67 -15.19
CA PHE A 243 23.67 -9.00 -15.13
C PHE A 243 22.53 -9.19 -16.14
N VAL A 244 21.84 -8.11 -16.53
CA VAL A 244 20.67 -8.17 -17.43
C VAL A 244 21.06 -8.07 -18.90
N TYR A 245 22.09 -7.29 -19.24
CA TYR A 245 22.46 -6.99 -20.64
C TYR A 245 23.78 -7.63 -21.12
N GLY A 246 24.54 -8.29 -20.25
CA GLY A 246 25.75 -9.03 -20.66
C GLY A 246 26.95 -8.16 -21.06
N ASP A 247 26.85 -6.84 -20.94
CA ASP A 247 27.97 -5.94 -21.12
C ASP A 247 28.78 -5.86 -19.82
N VAL A 248 29.86 -6.64 -19.76
CA VAL A 248 30.98 -6.39 -18.84
C VAL A 248 31.77 -5.21 -19.40
N GLY A 249 31.17 -4.02 -19.35
CA GLY A 249 31.86 -2.76 -19.60
C GLY A 249 32.56 -2.31 -18.33
N LEU A 250 33.74 -2.89 -18.05
CA LEU A 250 34.69 -2.27 -17.11
C LEU A 250 35.08 -0.91 -17.72
N GLY A 251 34.56 0.16 -17.13
CA GLY A 251 35.06 1.51 -17.36
C GLY A 251 36.56 1.54 -17.11
N ASP A 252 37.26 2.11 -18.09
CA ASP A 252 38.69 2.18 -18.26
C ASP A 252 39.33 3.15 -17.23
N ASP A 253 39.33 2.77 -15.95
CA ASP A 253 40.16 3.43 -14.94
C ASP A 253 41.12 2.41 -14.34
N GLY A 254 42.38 2.50 -14.78
CA GLY A 254 43.49 1.65 -14.39
C GLY A 254 43.83 1.74 -12.90
N GLY A 255 43.08 1.04 -12.06
CA GLY A 255 43.38 0.80 -10.65
C GLY A 255 43.47 -0.69 -10.38
N LYS A 256 44.70 -1.23 -10.32
CA LYS A 256 44.99 -2.64 -9.98
C LYS A 256 44.18 -3.09 -8.75
N MET A 257 43.27 -4.04 -8.95
CA MET A 257 42.60 -4.75 -7.86
C MET A 257 43.61 -5.72 -7.23
N LEU A 258 44.47 -5.18 -6.35
CA LEU A 258 45.32 -5.99 -5.48
C LEU A 258 44.42 -6.69 -4.46
N MET A 259 44.18 -7.99 -4.69
CA MET A 259 43.75 -8.94 -3.67
C MET A 259 44.78 -8.94 -2.53
N THR A 260 44.62 -8.01 -1.58
CA THR A 260 45.46 -7.93 -0.39
C THR A 260 44.73 -8.64 0.75
N LYS A 261 45.44 -9.60 1.33
CA LYS A 261 45.06 -10.42 2.49
C LYS A 261 44.46 -9.53 3.59
N VAL A 262 43.25 -9.87 4.05
CA VAL A 262 42.63 -9.24 5.22
C VAL A 262 43.46 -9.54 6.45
N SER A 263 44.19 -8.55 6.96
CA SER A 263 44.84 -8.61 8.27
C SER A 263 43.78 -8.45 9.36
N THR A 264 43.63 -9.47 10.19
CA THR A 264 42.83 -9.44 11.42
C THR A 264 43.52 -8.53 12.45
N HIS A 265 43.04 -7.30 12.60
CA HIS A 265 43.32 -6.49 13.79
C HIS A 265 42.07 -6.38 14.65
N THR A 266 42.18 -6.86 15.88
CA THR A 266 41.21 -6.69 16.96
C THR A 266 41.08 -5.19 17.29
N PRO A 267 39.88 -4.59 17.29
CA PRO A 267 39.75 -3.18 17.59
C PRO A 267 39.99 -2.93 19.08
N THR A 268 41.05 -2.20 19.41
CA THR A 268 41.27 -1.65 20.75
C THR A 268 40.40 -0.42 20.98
N SER A 269 39.60 -0.48 22.05
CA SER A 269 39.05 0.64 22.83
C SER A 269 38.47 1.82 22.03
N ILE A 270 37.18 1.73 21.69
CA ILE A 270 36.38 2.89 21.26
C ILE A 270 36.25 3.82 22.48
N ALA A 271 36.80 5.03 22.39
CA ALA A 271 36.59 6.07 23.39
C ALA A 271 35.09 6.41 23.52
N PRO A 272 34.58 6.81 24.70
CA PRO A 272 33.16 7.08 24.88
C PRO A 272 32.71 8.22 23.97
N VAL A 273 31.74 7.93 23.09
CA VAL A 273 31.04 8.94 22.31
C VAL A 273 30.40 9.93 23.29
N PRO A 274 30.63 11.25 23.16
CA PRO A 274 29.99 12.23 24.02
C PRO A 274 28.47 12.09 23.87
N THR A 275 27.81 11.83 24.99
CA THR A 275 26.36 11.67 25.05
C THR A 275 25.72 13.03 24.82
N VAL A 276 25.32 13.30 23.58
CA VAL A 276 24.49 14.46 23.26
C VAL A 276 23.11 14.20 23.87
N VAL A 277 22.80 14.89 24.96
CA VAL A 277 21.43 15.04 25.44
C VAL A 277 20.69 15.85 24.36
N PRO A 278 19.63 15.32 23.72
CA PRO A 278 18.83 16.10 22.78
C PRO A 278 18.37 17.38 23.46
N GLY A 279 18.61 18.52 22.83
CA GLY A 279 18.19 19.81 23.37
C GLY A 279 16.69 19.83 23.68
N ASN A 280 16.30 20.54 24.73
CA ASN A 280 14.92 20.75 25.17
C ASN A 280 14.11 21.62 24.18
N GLU A 281 14.45 21.63 22.90
CA GLU A 281 13.74 22.44 21.91
C GLU A 281 12.45 21.71 21.45
N PRO A 282 11.29 22.39 21.52
CA PRO A 282 10.03 21.80 21.09
C PRO A 282 10.00 21.56 19.57
N ILE A 283 9.57 20.37 19.15
CA ILE A 283 9.37 20.05 17.73
C ILE A 283 7.98 20.52 17.30
N PHE A 284 7.93 21.41 16.31
CA PHE A 284 6.67 21.80 15.66
C PHE A 284 6.44 20.97 14.40
N GLN A 285 5.32 20.25 14.35
CA GLN A 285 4.84 19.53 13.16
C GLN A 285 3.72 20.36 12.52
N GLU A 286 4.07 21.08 11.47
CA GLU A 286 3.20 22.00 10.76
C GLU A 286 2.89 21.52 9.34
N LEU A 287 1.82 22.05 8.74
CA LEU A 287 1.52 21.84 7.34
C LEU A 287 2.65 22.39 6.45
N SER A 288 3.19 21.53 5.61
CA SER A 288 4.09 21.91 4.53
C SER A 288 3.35 22.52 3.33
N LYS A 289 4.10 23.13 2.41
CA LYS A 289 3.59 23.60 1.11
C LYS A 289 2.89 22.48 0.33
N THR A 290 3.31 21.23 0.51
CA THR A 290 2.70 20.07 -0.15
C THR A 290 1.27 19.84 0.33
N SER A 291 1.03 19.80 1.65
CA SER A 291 -0.31 19.60 2.20
C SER A 291 -1.22 20.80 1.92
N GLN A 292 -0.67 22.03 1.95
CA GLN A 292 -1.40 23.22 1.57
C GLN A 292 -1.89 23.16 0.10
N ARG A 293 -1.04 22.71 -0.83
CA ARG A 293 -1.46 22.47 -2.23
C ARG A 293 -2.53 21.39 -2.32
N THR A 294 -2.41 20.31 -1.56
CA THR A 294 -3.42 19.24 -1.52
C THR A 294 -4.79 19.76 -1.08
N LEU A 295 -4.84 20.60 -0.04
CA LEU A 295 -6.10 21.20 0.42
C LEU A 295 -6.76 22.04 -0.69
N TRP A 296 -6.01 22.90 -1.38
CA TRP A 296 -6.53 23.68 -2.51
C TRP A 296 -7.02 22.81 -3.67
N VAL A 297 -6.33 21.71 -3.98
CA VAL A 297 -6.81 20.76 -5.00
C VAL A 297 -8.16 20.18 -4.60
N VAL A 298 -8.34 19.77 -3.34
CA VAL A 298 -9.63 19.25 -2.86
C VAL A 298 -10.73 20.32 -2.92
N VAL A 299 -10.43 21.58 -2.58
CA VAL A 299 -11.39 22.69 -2.70
C VAL A 299 -11.94 22.80 -4.11
N VAL A 300 -11.06 22.81 -5.11
CA VAL A 300 -11.47 22.92 -6.53
C VAL A 300 -12.29 21.70 -6.95
N LEU A 301 -11.87 20.49 -6.58
CA LEU A 301 -12.60 19.27 -6.91
C LEU A 301 -13.99 19.22 -6.28
N MET A 302 -14.12 19.60 -5.00
CA MET A 302 -15.40 19.63 -4.30
C MET A 302 -16.32 20.73 -4.84
N ALA A 303 -15.78 21.91 -5.19
CA ALA A 303 -16.54 22.99 -5.81
C ALA A 303 -17.14 22.59 -7.17
N ILE A 304 -16.31 21.98 -8.04
CA ILE A 304 -16.76 21.47 -9.34
C ILE A 304 -17.81 20.37 -9.14
N SER A 305 -17.56 19.44 -8.20
CA SER A 305 -18.48 18.35 -7.90
C SER A 305 -19.84 18.86 -7.43
N ALA A 306 -19.86 19.81 -6.50
CA ALA A 306 -21.08 20.43 -6.01
C ALA A 306 -21.88 21.09 -7.15
N LEU A 307 -21.23 21.88 -8.02
CA LEU A 307 -21.87 22.51 -9.17
C LEU A 307 -22.49 21.46 -10.11
N VAL A 308 -21.73 20.41 -10.44
CA VAL A 308 -22.23 19.32 -11.30
C VAL A 308 -23.43 18.64 -10.67
N PHE A 309 -23.38 18.27 -9.39
CA PHE A 309 -24.49 17.59 -8.72
C PHE A 309 -25.76 18.47 -8.60
N TYR A 310 -25.63 19.78 -8.37
CA TYR A 310 -26.79 20.69 -8.41
C TYR A 310 -27.40 20.77 -9.81
N THR A 311 -26.58 20.85 -10.86
CA THR A 311 -27.08 20.93 -12.24
C THR A 311 -27.69 19.63 -12.77
N LEU A 312 -27.24 18.47 -12.28
CA LEU A 312 -27.87 17.18 -12.56
C LEU A 312 -29.17 17.04 -11.76
N GLY A 313 -29.14 17.39 -10.47
CA GLY A 313 -30.32 17.35 -9.59
C GLY A 313 -31.47 18.25 -10.06
N SER A 314 -31.18 19.44 -10.61
CA SER A 314 -32.22 20.34 -11.13
C SER A 314 -32.94 19.78 -12.36
N ARG A 315 -32.28 18.88 -13.12
CA ARG A 315 -32.83 18.24 -14.31
C ARG A 315 -33.49 16.88 -14.01
N ALA A 316 -33.20 16.29 -12.85
CA ALA A 316 -33.76 15.01 -12.44
C ALA A 316 -35.26 15.13 -12.07
N PRO A 317 -36.08 14.08 -12.28
CA PRO A 317 -37.47 14.04 -11.82
C PRO A 317 -37.55 13.97 -10.28
N LEU A 318 -38.63 14.52 -9.70
CA LEU A 318 -38.87 14.63 -8.24
C LEU A 318 -38.46 13.40 -7.41
N PRO A 319 -38.90 12.15 -7.71
CA PRO A 319 -38.56 10.98 -6.89
C PRO A 319 -37.06 10.66 -6.89
N LYS A 320 -36.31 11.08 -7.92
CA LYS A 320 -34.86 10.88 -8.02
C LYS A 320 -34.04 12.02 -7.41
N ARG A 321 -34.65 13.18 -7.11
CA ARG A 321 -33.95 14.37 -6.62
C ARG A 321 -33.38 14.23 -5.22
N VAL A 322 -33.95 13.40 -4.36
CA VAL A 322 -33.48 13.25 -2.97
C VAL A 322 -32.01 12.83 -2.93
N VAL A 323 -31.64 11.81 -3.71
CA VAL A 323 -30.27 11.30 -3.82
C VAL A 323 -29.30 12.39 -4.30
N HIS A 324 -29.68 13.11 -5.35
CA HIS A 324 -28.90 14.22 -5.89
C HIS A 324 -28.71 15.32 -4.85
N THR A 325 -29.77 15.68 -4.14
CA THR A 325 -29.77 16.75 -3.14
C THR A 325 -28.84 16.40 -1.98
N LEU A 326 -28.88 15.17 -1.47
CA LEU A 326 -28.01 14.72 -0.38
C LEU A 326 -26.52 14.78 -0.77
N ILE A 327 -26.18 14.34 -1.99
CA ILE A 327 -24.79 14.37 -2.49
C ILE A 327 -24.33 15.81 -2.76
N SER A 328 -25.19 16.67 -3.32
CA SER A 328 -24.91 18.09 -3.51
C SER A 328 -24.66 18.81 -2.19
N ILE A 329 -25.48 18.55 -1.16
CA ILE A 329 -25.29 19.14 0.18
C ILE A 329 -23.96 18.65 0.78
N SER A 330 -23.67 17.34 0.71
CA SER A 330 -22.42 16.77 1.22
C SER A 330 -21.19 17.43 0.58
N THR A 331 -21.17 17.54 -0.75
CA THR A 331 -20.04 18.16 -1.46
C THR A 331 -19.94 19.66 -1.24
N THR A 332 -21.06 20.36 -1.01
CA THR A 332 -21.07 21.78 -0.64
C THR A 332 -20.45 22.00 0.73
N ILE A 333 -20.82 21.17 1.72
CA ILE A 333 -20.25 21.22 3.07
C ILE A 333 -18.74 20.98 3.00
N SER A 334 -18.32 19.93 2.27
CA SER A 334 -16.90 19.66 2.05
C SER A 334 -16.18 20.80 1.36
N PHE A 335 -16.75 21.41 0.34
CA PHE A 335 -16.16 22.58 -0.31
C PHE A 335 -15.89 23.72 0.70
N ILE A 336 -16.88 24.06 1.53
CA ILE A 336 -16.75 25.13 2.54
C ILE A 336 -15.69 24.78 3.58
N VAL A 337 -15.71 23.55 4.11
CA VAL A 337 -14.76 23.13 5.15
C VAL A 337 -13.33 23.04 4.61
N TYR A 338 -13.14 22.51 3.40
CA TYR A 338 -11.82 22.47 2.78
C TYR A 338 -11.31 23.87 2.42
N LEU A 339 -12.20 24.81 2.08
CA LEU A 339 -11.82 26.21 1.85
C LEU A 339 -11.35 26.87 3.15
N ALA A 340 -12.05 26.63 4.26
CA ALA A 340 -11.62 27.07 5.59
C ALA A 340 -10.25 26.47 5.96
N LEU A 341 -10.06 25.16 5.80
CA LEU A 341 -8.77 24.50 6.06
C LEU A 341 -7.64 25.02 5.16
N ALA A 342 -7.91 25.30 3.88
CA ALA A 342 -6.92 25.81 2.94
C ALA A 342 -6.50 27.27 3.22
N THR A 343 -7.40 28.05 3.81
CA THR A 343 -7.14 29.43 4.26
C THR A 343 -6.47 29.50 5.64
N GLY A 344 -6.39 28.37 6.35
CA GLY A 344 -5.73 28.23 7.65
C GLY A 344 -6.68 28.21 8.84
N GLU A 345 -7.99 28.31 8.60
CA GLU A 345 -9.01 28.25 9.65
C GLU A 345 -9.27 26.80 10.12
N GLY A 346 -9.60 26.65 11.40
CA GLY A 346 -9.96 25.33 11.95
C GLY A 346 -8.78 24.37 12.14
N ILE A 347 -7.57 24.93 12.29
CA ILE A 347 -6.33 24.21 12.63
C ILE A 347 -5.90 24.65 14.03
N THR A 348 -5.53 23.72 14.90
CA THR A 348 -5.02 24.03 16.25
C THR A 348 -3.81 23.19 16.60
N TYR A 349 -3.00 23.64 17.56
CA TYR A 349 -1.84 22.89 18.02
C TYR A 349 -2.20 22.02 19.22
N LYS A 350 -1.76 20.77 19.16
CA LYS A 350 -1.81 19.83 20.27
C LYS A 350 -0.40 19.56 20.78
N HIS A 351 -0.21 19.71 22.09
CA HIS A 351 1.03 19.41 22.78
C HIS A 351 1.05 17.95 23.24
N ASP A 352 2.15 17.25 22.97
CA ASP A 352 2.47 15.91 23.47
C ASP A 352 3.90 15.84 23.97
N VAL A 353 4.13 15.00 24.98
CA VAL A 353 5.47 14.72 25.51
C VAL A 353 5.87 13.29 25.13
N LEU A 354 6.83 13.16 24.22
CA LEU A 354 7.43 11.89 23.84
C LEU A 354 8.51 11.50 24.86
N THR A 355 8.38 10.31 25.45
CA THR A 355 9.40 9.76 26.34
C THR A 355 10.20 8.70 25.58
N HIS A 356 11.47 8.98 25.34
CA HIS A 356 12.41 8.03 24.73
C HIS A 356 13.04 7.19 25.82
N HIS A 357 12.70 5.90 25.83
CA HIS A 357 13.29 4.92 26.75
C HIS A 357 14.65 4.46 26.23
N ASN A 358 15.70 4.83 26.95
CA ASN A 358 17.06 4.42 26.64
C ASN A 358 17.52 3.33 27.62
N LYS A 359 18.26 2.33 27.13
CA LYS A 359 18.75 1.22 27.99
C LYS A 359 19.89 1.63 28.93
N HIS A 360 20.70 2.61 28.54
CA HIS A 360 21.95 2.97 29.23
C HIS A 360 22.05 4.44 29.62
N VAL A 361 21.01 5.23 29.37
CA VAL A 361 20.89 6.63 29.79
C VAL A 361 19.49 6.89 30.34
N PRO A 362 19.31 7.90 31.21
CA PRO A 362 17.98 8.29 31.70
C PRO A 362 17.00 8.55 30.55
N ASN A 363 15.71 8.33 30.82
CA ASN A 363 14.67 8.60 29.83
C ASN A 363 14.74 10.07 29.40
N THR A 364 14.69 10.30 28.10
CA THR A 364 14.67 11.65 27.54
C THR A 364 13.23 12.04 27.23
N HIS A 365 12.84 13.27 27.58
CA HIS A 365 11.54 13.83 27.26
C HIS A 365 11.68 14.81 26.11
N GLN A 366 10.76 14.76 25.16
CA GLN A 366 10.74 15.62 23.98
C GLN A 366 9.34 16.17 23.77
N ASP A 367 9.22 17.50 23.82
CA ASP A 367 7.97 18.22 23.56
C ASP A 367 7.67 18.29 22.06
N VAL A 368 6.46 17.90 21.67
CA VAL A 368 5.99 17.91 20.28
C VAL A 368 4.69 18.68 20.19
N TYR A 369 4.66 19.70 19.34
CA TYR A 369 3.46 20.46 18.99
C TYR A 369 3.00 20.04 17.60
N ARG A 370 1.87 19.33 17.51
CA ARG A 370 1.31 18.83 16.25
C ARG A 370 0.09 19.64 15.84
N GLN A 371 0.05 20.12 14.60
CA GLN A 371 -1.16 20.72 14.05
C GLN A 371 -2.25 19.65 13.84
N VAL A 372 -3.45 19.94 14.34
CA VAL A 372 -4.65 19.12 14.25
C VAL A 372 -5.70 19.90 13.48
N LEU A 373 -6.07 19.37 12.31
CA LEU A 373 -7.11 19.93 11.44
C LEU A 373 -8.49 19.48 11.94
N TRP A 374 -8.93 20.02 13.08
CA TRP A 374 -10.14 19.56 13.77
C TRP A 374 -11.43 19.82 12.97
N LEU A 375 -11.44 20.84 12.10
CA LEU A 375 -12.58 21.13 11.22
C LEU A 375 -12.91 19.97 10.28
N ARG A 376 -11.93 19.10 9.98
CA ARG A 376 -12.16 17.87 9.21
C ARG A 376 -13.12 16.91 9.90
N TYR A 377 -13.07 16.82 11.22
CA TYR A 377 -14.04 16.00 11.97
C TYR A 377 -15.44 16.58 11.84
N VAL A 378 -15.58 17.91 11.90
CA VAL A 378 -16.87 18.59 11.66
C VAL A 378 -17.41 18.28 10.27
N ASN A 379 -16.53 18.24 9.24
CA ASN A 379 -16.92 17.81 7.91
C ASN A 379 -17.60 16.43 7.95
N TRP A 380 -16.90 15.42 8.47
CA TRP A 380 -17.41 14.04 8.55
C TRP A 380 -18.69 13.92 9.39
N PHE A 381 -18.78 14.66 10.51
CA PHE A 381 -19.99 14.70 11.33
C PHE A 381 -21.24 15.13 10.55
N LEU A 382 -21.07 16.00 9.55
CA LEU A 382 -22.14 16.52 8.72
C LEU A 382 -22.34 15.71 7.43
N THR A 383 -21.27 15.26 6.78
CA THR A 383 -21.33 14.58 5.47
C THR A 383 -21.67 13.10 5.59
N ASP A 384 -21.17 12.42 6.62
CA ASP A 384 -21.31 10.98 6.74
C ASP A 384 -22.76 10.53 6.96
N PRO A 385 -23.59 11.22 7.78
CA PRO A 385 -25.01 10.91 7.86
C PRO A 385 -25.72 11.01 6.50
N LEU A 386 -25.36 11.99 5.66
CA LEU A 386 -25.94 12.15 4.32
C LEU A 386 -25.57 10.97 3.41
N ALA A 387 -24.31 10.51 3.48
CA ALA A 387 -23.85 9.33 2.77
C ALA A 387 -24.56 8.05 3.26
N LEU A 388 -24.74 7.89 4.57
CA LEU A 388 -25.46 6.75 5.15
C LEU A 388 -26.94 6.74 4.77
N ILE A 389 -27.59 7.91 4.73
CA ILE A 389 -28.98 8.04 4.24
C ILE A 389 -29.06 7.58 2.79
N ASN A 390 -28.14 7.98 1.91
CA ASN A 390 -28.12 7.52 0.51
C ASN A 390 -28.03 5.98 0.40
N LEU A 391 -27.17 5.35 1.21
CA LEU A 391 -27.02 3.89 1.22
C LEU A 391 -28.27 3.17 1.79
N ALA A 392 -28.88 3.74 2.82
CA ALA A 392 -30.11 3.20 3.41
C ALA A 392 -31.29 3.30 2.44
N LEU A 393 -31.43 4.43 1.75
CA LEU A 393 -32.42 4.65 0.70
C LEU A 393 -32.25 3.63 -0.43
N LEU A 394 -31.01 3.37 -0.85
CA LEU A 394 -30.72 2.40 -1.91
C LEU A 394 -31.03 0.94 -1.52
N SER A 395 -30.73 0.56 -0.27
CA SER A 395 -31.02 -0.79 0.23
C SER A 395 -32.46 -0.99 0.69
N GLY A 396 -33.20 0.08 0.99
CA GLY A 396 -34.49 0.01 1.68
C GLY A 396 -34.34 -0.36 3.16
N LEU A 397 -33.23 0.04 3.80
CA LEU A 397 -32.97 -0.26 5.20
C LEU A 397 -33.98 0.46 6.13
N PRO A 398 -34.59 -0.23 7.12
CA PRO A 398 -35.47 0.40 8.09
C PRO A 398 -34.78 1.56 8.85
N GLY A 399 -35.52 2.63 9.10
CA GLY A 399 -35.01 3.84 9.76
C GLY A 399 -34.38 3.60 11.14
N ALA A 400 -34.84 2.58 11.88
CA ALA A 400 -34.25 2.19 13.17
C ALA A 400 -32.78 1.76 13.04
N HIS A 401 -32.43 0.99 12.00
CA HIS A 401 -31.04 0.59 11.76
C HIS A 401 -30.19 1.73 11.22
N LEU A 402 -30.79 2.62 10.41
CA LEU A 402 -30.12 3.83 9.93
C LEU A 402 -29.76 4.76 11.10
N LEU A 403 -30.68 4.97 12.04
CA LEU A 403 -30.43 5.82 13.21
C LEU A 403 -29.29 5.28 14.06
N VAL A 404 -29.26 3.97 14.32
CA VAL A 404 -28.14 3.34 15.06
C VAL A 404 -26.83 3.46 14.27
N ALA A 405 -26.85 3.32 12.94
CA ALA A 405 -25.67 3.50 12.12
C ALA A 405 -25.12 4.93 12.19
N ILE A 406 -25.98 5.95 12.14
CA ILE A 406 -25.59 7.36 12.26
C ILE A 406 -24.98 7.63 13.64
N VAL A 407 -25.63 7.16 14.71
CA VAL A 407 -25.13 7.34 16.08
C VAL A 407 -23.78 6.63 16.28
N ALA A 408 -23.65 5.41 15.76
CA ALA A 408 -22.39 4.67 15.80
C ALA A 408 -21.26 5.40 15.06
N ASP A 409 -21.58 6.03 13.94
CA ASP A 409 -20.65 6.84 13.16
C ASP A 409 -20.20 8.11 13.91
N TRP A 410 -21.13 8.80 14.56
CA TRP A 410 -20.81 9.94 15.43
C TRP A 410 -19.97 9.52 16.64
N ILE A 411 -20.24 8.36 17.24
CA ILE A 411 -19.40 7.80 18.30
C ILE A 411 -17.99 7.52 17.76
N MET A 412 -17.88 6.96 16.56
CA MET A 412 -16.59 6.70 15.90
C MET A 412 -15.78 7.98 15.71
N LEU A 413 -16.40 9.02 15.13
CA LEU A 413 -15.75 10.30 14.84
C LEU A 413 -15.43 11.10 16.11
N GLY A 414 -16.39 11.17 17.05
CA GLY A 414 -16.26 11.91 18.30
C GLY A 414 -15.19 11.30 19.22
N SER A 415 -15.17 9.98 19.37
CA SER A 415 -14.10 9.30 20.12
C SER A 415 -12.74 9.43 19.44
N GLY A 416 -12.67 9.47 18.11
CA GLY A 416 -11.42 9.75 17.38
C GLY A 416 -10.88 11.15 17.62
N LEU A 417 -11.77 12.16 17.63
CA LEU A 417 -11.41 13.54 17.95
C LEU A 417 -10.90 13.66 19.40
N LEU A 418 -11.62 13.08 20.36
CA LEU A 418 -11.21 13.07 21.77
C LEU A 418 -9.89 12.32 21.98
N GLY A 419 -9.70 11.21 21.25
CA GLY A 419 -8.44 10.46 21.25
C GLY A 419 -7.25 11.25 20.69
N THR A 420 -7.49 12.15 19.74
CA THR A 420 -6.46 13.04 19.19
C THR A 420 -5.96 14.04 20.23
N TYR A 421 -6.84 14.58 21.07
CA TYR A 421 -6.50 15.50 22.16
C TYR A 421 -6.08 14.79 23.46
N ALA A 422 -6.27 13.48 23.56
CA ALA A 422 -5.73 12.72 24.68
C ALA A 422 -4.19 12.79 24.69
N GLY A 423 -3.60 13.10 25.84
CA GLY A 423 -2.14 13.14 25.97
C GLY A 423 -1.49 11.78 25.72
N HIS A 424 -0.18 11.78 25.46
CA HIS A 424 0.66 10.62 25.11
C HIS A 424 0.78 9.53 26.20
N THR A 425 -0.35 8.99 26.64
CA THR A 425 -0.53 7.97 27.68
C THR A 425 -1.30 6.77 27.13
N PRO A 426 -1.29 5.60 27.79
CA PRO A 426 -2.06 4.44 27.36
C PRO A 426 -3.57 4.70 27.20
N ARG A 427 -4.12 5.72 27.87
CA ARG A 427 -5.54 6.10 27.82
C ARG A 427 -6.04 6.47 26.42
N ARG A 428 -5.15 6.97 25.54
CA ARG A 428 -5.50 7.28 24.15
C ARG A 428 -6.00 6.06 23.38
N TRP A 429 -5.50 4.87 23.71
CA TRP A 429 -5.91 3.63 23.06
C TRP A 429 -7.33 3.19 23.44
N VAL A 430 -7.83 3.63 24.61
CA VAL A 430 -9.24 3.42 24.99
C VAL A 430 -10.15 4.18 24.02
N TRP A 431 -9.83 5.43 23.70
CA TRP A 431 -10.56 6.22 22.70
C TRP A 431 -10.52 5.56 21.31
N PHE A 432 -9.38 4.99 20.92
CA PHE A 432 -9.29 4.20 19.69
C PHE A 432 -10.20 2.97 19.70
N THR A 433 -10.27 2.22 20.81
CA THR A 433 -11.15 1.06 20.92
C THR A 433 -12.61 1.45 20.78
N ILE A 434 -13.05 2.55 21.41
CA ILE A 434 -14.41 3.08 21.27
C ILE A 434 -14.67 3.44 19.80
N SER A 435 -13.71 4.09 19.14
CA SER A 435 -13.82 4.45 17.73
C SER A 435 -13.95 3.22 16.82
N ALA A 436 -13.13 2.19 17.05
CA ALA A 436 -13.18 0.94 16.32
C ALA A 436 -14.51 0.19 16.51
N ILE A 437 -15.08 0.20 17.72
CA ILE A 437 -16.40 -0.39 17.99
C ILE A 437 -17.50 0.39 17.24
N GLY A 438 -17.43 1.72 17.22
CA GLY A 438 -18.33 2.56 16.43
C GLY A 438 -18.28 2.19 14.94
N TYR A 439 -17.08 2.08 14.37
CA TYR A 439 -16.87 1.65 12.98
C TYR A 439 -17.49 0.27 12.70
N LEU A 440 -17.20 -0.73 13.54
CA LEU A 440 -17.74 -2.09 13.37
C LEU A 440 -19.27 -2.13 13.46
N THR A 441 -19.85 -1.27 14.31
CA THR A 441 -21.29 -1.13 14.45
C THR A 441 -21.90 -0.52 13.18
N THR A 442 -21.28 0.51 12.60
CA THR A 442 -21.69 1.06 11.29
C THR A 442 -21.62 0.00 10.18
N VAL A 443 -20.54 -0.79 10.14
CA VAL A 443 -20.40 -1.92 9.20
C VAL A 443 -21.49 -2.97 9.39
N TYR A 444 -21.84 -3.31 10.63
CA TYR A 444 -22.90 -4.27 10.93
C TYR A 444 -24.27 -3.78 10.43
N HIS A 445 -24.64 -2.53 10.71
CA HIS A 445 -25.95 -2.01 10.32
C HIS A 445 -26.07 -1.74 8.82
N ILE A 446 -25.06 -1.14 8.19
CA ILE A 446 -25.12 -0.78 6.77
C ILE A 446 -24.68 -1.94 5.89
N GLY A 447 -23.56 -2.57 6.22
CA GLY A 447 -23.01 -3.67 5.44
C GLY A 447 -23.87 -4.93 5.53
N ILE A 448 -24.16 -5.42 6.74
CA ILE A 448 -24.87 -6.70 6.92
C ILE A 448 -26.38 -6.51 6.84
N ASN A 449 -26.96 -5.65 7.69
CA ASN A 449 -28.42 -5.46 7.68
C ASN A 449 -28.91 -4.74 6.42
N GLY A 450 -28.12 -3.79 5.88
CA GLY A 450 -28.42 -3.20 4.57
C GLY A 450 -28.35 -4.21 3.43
N SER A 451 -27.37 -5.13 3.42
CA SER A 451 -27.33 -6.20 2.41
C SER A 451 -28.51 -7.17 2.53
N ARG A 452 -28.97 -7.45 3.76
CA ARG A 452 -30.20 -8.23 4.01
C ARG A 452 -31.45 -7.49 3.53
N ALA A 453 -31.56 -6.18 3.75
CA ALA A 453 -32.67 -5.40 3.22
C ALA A 453 -32.67 -5.39 1.68
N ALA A 454 -31.49 -5.27 1.08
CA ALA A 454 -31.32 -5.27 -0.37
C ALA A 454 -31.63 -6.62 -1.04
N THR A 455 -31.76 -7.74 -0.29
CA THR A 455 -32.17 -9.03 -0.91
C THR A 455 -33.61 -9.01 -1.39
N ASN A 456 -34.45 -8.13 -0.83
CA ASN A 456 -35.84 -7.98 -1.23
C ASN A 456 -36.00 -7.03 -2.44
N LYS A 457 -34.90 -6.48 -2.97
CA LYS A 457 -34.86 -5.61 -4.14
C LYS A 457 -34.47 -6.41 -5.39
N GLU A 458 -34.64 -5.79 -6.56
CA GLU A 458 -34.21 -6.35 -7.85
C GLU A 458 -32.71 -6.70 -7.83
N ALA A 459 -32.33 -7.75 -8.57
CA ALA A 459 -30.96 -8.26 -8.62
C ALA A 459 -29.93 -7.19 -9.02
N GLN A 460 -30.31 -6.24 -9.89
CA GLN A 460 -29.46 -5.10 -10.27
C GLN A 460 -29.19 -4.18 -9.07
N THR A 461 -30.24 -3.73 -8.38
CA THR A 461 -30.14 -2.87 -7.18
C THR A 461 -29.36 -3.54 -6.07
N LYS A 462 -29.58 -4.84 -5.83
CA LYS A 462 -28.84 -5.62 -4.83
C LYS A 462 -27.34 -5.63 -5.10
N ARG A 463 -26.94 -5.91 -6.35
CA ARG A 463 -25.51 -5.93 -6.75
C ARG A 463 -24.90 -4.55 -6.62
N PHE A 464 -25.60 -3.53 -7.09
CA PHE A 464 -25.14 -2.15 -7.03
C PHE A 464 -24.96 -1.66 -5.59
N PHE A 465 -25.94 -1.89 -4.72
CA PHE A 465 -25.83 -1.61 -3.29
C PHE A 465 -24.64 -2.35 -2.67
N GLY A 466 -24.50 -3.65 -2.95
CA GLY A 466 -23.40 -4.46 -2.42
C GLY A 466 -22.02 -3.93 -2.81
N THR A 467 -21.85 -3.50 -4.05
CA THR A 467 -20.59 -2.90 -4.52
C THR A 467 -20.33 -1.53 -3.91
N VAL A 468 -21.32 -0.63 -3.91
CA VAL A 468 -21.13 0.74 -3.43
C VAL A 468 -20.93 0.77 -1.92
N SER A 469 -21.76 0.04 -1.15
CA SER A 469 -21.61 -0.07 0.31
C SER A 469 -20.30 -0.75 0.70
N GLY A 470 -19.91 -1.83 0.01
CA GLY A 470 -18.66 -2.53 0.26
C GLY A 470 -17.43 -1.66 0.03
N VAL A 471 -17.39 -0.94 -1.10
CA VAL A 471 -16.29 -0.01 -1.42
C VAL A 471 -16.26 1.17 -0.43
N SER A 472 -17.43 1.75 -0.11
CA SER A 472 -17.52 2.86 0.84
C SER A 472 -17.02 2.47 2.24
N LEU A 473 -17.46 1.32 2.76
CA LEU A 473 -17.03 0.83 4.07
C LEU A 473 -15.55 0.44 4.10
N LEU A 474 -15.02 -0.08 2.99
CA LEU A 474 -13.59 -0.41 2.86
C LEU A 474 -12.73 0.85 2.88
N ILE A 475 -13.10 1.89 2.13
CA ILE A 475 -12.41 3.19 2.16
C ILE A 475 -12.52 3.81 3.56
N LYS A 476 -13.62 3.59 4.27
CA LYS A 476 -13.84 4.05 5.64
C LYS A 476 -12.96 3.38 6.68
N VAL A 477 -12.33 2.23 6.39
CA VAL A 477 -11.24 1.66 7.21
C VAL A 477 -10.03 2.60 7.28
N LEU A 478 -9.80 3.45 6.28
CA LEU A 478 -8.69 4.39 6.31
C LEU A 478 -8.76 5.34 7.51
N PHE A 479 -9.96 5.68 8.00
CA PHE A 479 -10.13 6.56 9.15
C PHE A 479 -9.49 5.99 10.43
N PRO A 480 -9.92 4.83 10.98
CA PRO A 480 -9.31 4.30 12.20
C PRO A 480 -7.82 3.97 12.00
N VAL A 481 -7.39 3.56 10.80
CA VAL A 481 -5.98 3.28 10.51
C VAL A 481 -5.13 4.55 10.56
N ALA A 482 -5.58 5.62 9.90
CA ALA A 482 -4.89 6.92 9.90
C ALA A 482 -4.91 7.56 11.29
N LEU A 483 -6.01 7.43 12.03
CA LEU A 483 -6.13 7.87 13.42
C LEU A 483 -5.09 7.18 14.32
N ALA A 484 -5.03 5.84 14.27
CA ALA A 484 -4.10 5.05 15.07
C ALA A 484 -2.64 5.37 14.76
N ALA A 485 -2.27 5.47 13.48
CA ALA A 485 -0.90 5.67 13.06
C ALA A 485 -0.45 7.14 13.09
N GLY A 486 -1.37 8.08 12.86
CA GLY A 486 -1.15 9.52 12.90
C GLY A 486 -1.30 10.10 14.30
N ALA A 487 -2.47 10.64 14.60
CA ALA A 487 -2.75 11.40 15.81
C ALA A 487 -2.45 10.64 17.12
N LEU A 488 -2.66 9.32 17.19
CA LEU A 488 -2.43 8.56 18.42
C LEU A 488 -0.98 8.09 18.56
N ALA A 489 -0.42 7.39 17.57
CA ALA A 489 0.91 6.81 17.68
C ALA A 489 2.05 7.78 17.32
N LEU A 490 1.74 8.95 16.76
CA LEU A 490 2.70 9.95 16.26
C LEU A 490 3.73 9.36 15.30
N ARG A 491 3.34 8.35 14.50
CA ARG A 491 4.22 7.69 13.52
C ARG A 491 4.13 8.31 12.12
N ILE A 492 3.05 9.00 11.82
CA ILE A 492 2.79 9.64 10.53
C ILE A 492 2.86 11.16 10.70
N ASN A 493 3.51 11.85 9.76
CA ASN A 493 3.58 13.31 9.72
C ASN A 493 2.22 13.94 9.37
N VAL A 494 2.00 15.20 9.77
CA VAL A 494 0.76 15.96 9.53
C VAL A 494 0.45 16.07 8.03
N ASP A 495 1.48 16.19 7.19
CA ASP A 495 1.33 16.23 5.73
C ASP A 495 0.73 14.93 5.18
N SER A 496 1.31 13.79 5.56
CA SER A 496 0.86 12.48 5.11
C SER A 496 -0.55 12.17 5.60
N GLU A 497 -0.87 12.54 6.84
CA GLU A 497 -2.23 12.45 7.38
C GLU A 497 -3.21 13.28 6.53
N THR A 498 -2.84 14.52 6.21
CA THR A 498 -3.65 15.41 5.37
C THR A 498 -3.89 14.86 3.97
N VAL A 499 -2.87 14.27 3.34
CA VAL A 499 -3.01 13.66 2.00
C VAL A 499 -3.90 12.41 2.06
N ILE A 500 -3.73 11.54 3.06
CA ILE A 500 -4.55 10.32 3.22
C ILE A 500 -6.03 10.69 3.34
N PHE A 501 -6.35 11.68 4.17
CA PHE A 501 -7.73 12.10 4.36
C PHE A 501 -8.31 12.90 3.19
N ALA A 502 -7.48 13.67 2.48
CA ALA A 502 -7.89 14.30 1.22
C ALA A 502 -8.29 13.26 0.16
N ILE A 503 -7.49 12.19 0.02
CA ILE A 503 -7.81 11.06 -0.86
C ILE A 503 -9.10 10.38 -0.39
N HIS A 504 -9.23 10.12 0.91
CA HIS A 504 -10.43 9.51 1.49
C HIS A 504 -11.71 10.29 1.10
N ASP A 505 -11.71 11.61 1.25
CA ASP A 505 -12.88 12.44 0.94
C ASP A 505 -13.16 12.52 -0.57
N ILE A 506 -12.12 12.60 -1.42
CA ILE A 506 -12.29 12.55 -2.89
C ILE A 506 -12.99 11.25 -3.30
N PHE A 507 -12.63 10.12 -2.70
CA PHE A 507 -13.23 8.84 -3.03
C PHE A 507 -14.67 8.72 -2.49
N LEU A 508 -14.90 9.02 -1.21
CA LEU A 508 -16.22 8.85 -0.59
C LEU A 508 -17.25 9.87 -1.07
N GLN A 509 -16.85 11.13 -1.24
CA GLN A 509 -17.79 12.21 -1.55
C GLN A 509 -17.78 12.57 -3.04
N GLY A 510 -16.62 12.46 -3.69
CA GLY A 510 -16.48 12.67 -5.13
C GLY A 510 -16.86 11.42 -5.92
N ILE A 511 -15.94 10.46 -6.03
CA ILE A 511 -16.06 9.31 -6.95
C ILE A 511 -17.31 8.48 -6.68
N ILE A 512 -17.57 8.12 -5.41
CA ILE A 512 -18.78 7.38 -5.05
C ILE A 512 -20.03 8.22 -5.28
N GLY A 513 -20.01 9.52 -5.00
CA GLY A 513 -21.12 10.43 -5.29
C GLY A 513 -21.48 10.45 -6.79
N TYR A 514 -20.48 10.60 -7.66
CA TYR A 514 -20.65 10.52 -9.11
C TYR A 514 -21.19 9.16 -9.55
N TRP A 515 -20.63 8.09 -9.02
CA TRP A 515 -21.06 6.74 -9.36
C TRP A 515 -22.52 6.49 -8.96
N LEU A 516 -22.93 7.01 -7.81
CA LEU A 516 -24.29 6.87 -7.29
C LEU A 516 -25.29 7.64 -8.14
N VAL A 517 -25.01 8.90 -8.46
CA VAL A 517 -25.84 9.73 -9.35
C VAL A 517 -25.99 9.12 -10.74
N PHE A 518 -24.87 8.81 -11.42
CA PHE A 518 -24.92 8.32 -12.80
C PHE A 518 -25.62 6.97 -12.92
N THR A 519 -25.38 6.05 -11.99
CA THR A 519 -26.01 4.72 -12.05
C THR A 519 -27.51 4.80 -11.77
N HIS A 520 -27.91 5.68 -10.85
CA HIS A 520 -29.30 5.90 -10.49
C HIS A 520 -30.10 6.57 -11.62
N ASP A 521 -29.47 7.45 -12.40
CA ASP A 521 -30.08 8.05 -13.58
C ASP A 521 -30.18 7.06 -14.74
N ALA A 522 -29.13 6.27 -14.99
CA ALA A 522 -29.08 5.31 -16.09
C ALA A 522 -29.99 4.08 -15.89
N SER A 523 -30.38 3.77 -14.66
CA SER A 523 -31.11 2.53 -14.32
C SER A 523 -32.55 2.83 -13.89
N PRO A 524 -33.55 2.73 -14.79
CA PRO A 524 -34.97 2.95 -14.43
C PRO A 524 -35.52 1.92 -13.42
N GLY A 525 -34.89 0.74 -13.30
CA GLY A 525 -35.25 -0.29 -12.30
C GLY A 525 -34.79 0.01 -10.87
N ILE A 526 -33.89 0.98 -10.67
CA ILE A 526 -33.48 1.41 -9.32
C ILE A 526 -34.49 2.44 -8.83
N THR A 527 -35.60 1.97 -8.26
CA THR A 527 -36.58 2.81 -7.58
C THR A 527 -36.22 2.92 -6.10
N VAL A 528 -35.81 4.12 -5.69
CA VAL A 528 -35.71 4.45 -4.27
C VAL A 528 -37.14 4.62 -3.76
N LEU A 529 -37.53 3.80 -2.78
CA LEU A 529 -38.89 3.83 -2.22
C LEU A 529 -38.98 5.05 -1.29
N VAL A 530 -39.35 6.18 -1.88
CA VAL A 530 -39.46 7.47 -1.21
C VAL A 530 -40.95 7.79 -1.12
N ASP A 531 -41.74 7.01 -0.37
CA ASP A 531 -43.19 7.23 -0.26
C ASP A 531 -43.53 8.30 0.80
N GLY A 532 -44.66 8.99 0.62
CA GLY A 532 -45.16 9.99 1.57
C GLY A 532 -44.59 11.40 1.35
N PHE A 533 -44.20 12.09 2.43
CA PHE A 533 -43.74 13.50 2.41
C PHE A 533 -42.67 13.78 1.34
N TRP A 534 -41.78 12.82 1.12
CA TRP A 534 -40.63 12.96 0.24
C TRP A 534 -40.94 12.83 -1.27
N SER A 535 -42.08 12.23 -1.65
CA SER A 535 -42.56 12.11 -3.04
C SER A 535 -43.77 12.98 -3.36
N HIS A 536 -44.64 13.23 -2.38
CA HIS A 536 -45.92 13.91 -2.59
C HIS A 536 -46.06 15.26 -1.87
N GLY A 537 -45.11 15.63 -1.00
CA GLY A 537 -45.23 16.82 -0.16
C GLY A 537 -46.43 16.75 0.79
N LEU A 538 -46.77 17.86 1.46
CA LEU A 538 -47.99 17.97 2.27
C LEU A 538 -49.27 18.11 1.41
N GLY A 539 -49.14 18.24 0.09
CA GLY A 539 -50.27 18.29 -0.83
C GLY A 539 -49.86 17.97 -2.26
N ASN A 540 -50.00 16.70 -2.66
CA ASN A 540 -50.03 16.18 -4.04
C ASN A 540 -49.13 16.81 -5.14
N GLU A 541 -48.03 17.49 -4.81
CA GLU A 541 -47.14 18.17 -5.77
C GLU A 541 -46.36 17.18 -6.67
N GLY A 542 -46.44 15.88 -6.40
CA GLY A 542 -45.84 14.81 -7.21
C GLY A 542 -46.82 13.77 -7.75
N ALA A 543 -48.14 13.93 -7.56
CA ALA A 543 -49.13 13.01 -8.15
C ALA A 543 -49.32 13.35 -9.63
N ILE A 544 -49.02 12.39 -10.51
CA ILE A 544 -49.34 12.49 -11.94
C ILE A 544 -50.85 12.69 -12.04
N ARG A 545 -51.30 13.86 -12.53
CA ARG A 545 -52.70 14.06 -12.91
C ARG A 545 -52.97 13.19 -14.12
N ILE A 546 -53.51 11.99 -13.89
CA ILE A 546 -54.17 11.23 -14.94
C ILE A 546 -55.42 12.04 -15.26
N THR A 547 -55.41 12.77 -16.37
CA THR A 547 -56.62 13.36 -16.92
C THR A 547 -57.52 12.18 -17.30
N GLU A 548 -58.53 11.91 -16.48
CA GLU A 548 -59.69 11.12 -16.87
C GLU A 548 -60.45 11.91 -17.95
N GLU A 549 -60.03 11.76 -19.21
CA GLU A 549 -60.85 12.08 -20.38
C GLU A 549 -60.82 10.87 -21.30
N GLU A 550 -61.67 9.90 -20.99
CA GLU A 550 -62.39 9.04 -21.95
C GLU A 550 -63.39 8.18 -21.16
N GLY A 551 -64.66 8.63 -21.08
CA GLY A 551 -65.76 7.78 -20.64
C GLY A 551 -66.87 8.42 -19.81
N ALA A 552 -67.57 9.42 -20.34
CA ALA A 552 -68.99 9.67 -20.06
C ALA A 552 -69.63 10.45 -21.22
#